data_AF-A0A856MRK1-F1
#
_entry.id   AF-A0A856MRK1-F1
#
_cell.length_a   1.000
_cell.length_b   1.000
_cell.length_c   1.000
_cell.angle_alpha   90.00
_cell.angle_beta   90.00
_cell.angle_gamma   90.00
#
_symmetry.space_group_name_H-M   'P 1'
#
loop_
_entity.id
_entity.type
_entity.pdbx_description
1 polymer ?
#
loop_
_entity_poly.entity_id
_entity_poly.type
_entity_poly.pdbx_seq_one_letter_code
_entity_poly.pdbx_strand_id
1 'polypeptide(L)'
;MILTISLYCLPLLACNQPQPIIPNNQTPKATETPAIPTAKPLSLQTSLPPDKNYFLDNQIWGNPRDKQNLIQAIDNSLNYLKTSEAKTAYENYTPPEITNKRVEKSLKRFRELVSNSQNSQELQASVNKEFVFYKSIGTDNQGTIVFTGYYKPIYQASRKPTAEYRYPIYRLPEDFSTWSKPHPTRLELEGSDALQADKGKLKGLELFWLKSRLDAFIAQVQGSAVLQFADGTKTTINYAGNTEHDYVSLGKELIKDGKLDKEGITLEKVINYLEKNPASQNIYLPRNPRFIFFKDTKNAPTIGILNVPVTPERSIATDKSLMPPGALAIIRAPFPFINQGKIEQRLVSRYVLDQDTGGAIKTPGRVDYYIGVGKQAGERAGSIVNKGELYYLLLKD
;
A
#
# COMPACT_ATOMS: atom_id res chain seq x y z
N MET A 1 61.99 -20.51 -27.37
CA MET A 1 62.01 -20.80 -25.93
C MET A 1 60.56 -20.87 -25.47
N ILE A 2 59.83 -21.98 -25.50
CA ILE A 2 60.02 -23.30 -24.86
C ILE A 2 60.36 -23.17 -23.36
N LEU A 3 59.38 -23.45 -22.50
CA LEU A 3 59.34 -24.53 -21.48
C LEU A 3 58.03 -24.38 -20.67
N THR A 4 56.95 -25.14 -20.94
CA THR A 4 56.53 -26.44 -20.36
C THR A 4 56.22 -26.45 -18.86
N ILE A 5 54.93 -26.54 -18.47
CA ILE A 5 54.16 -27.73 -17.99
C ILE A 5 54.27 -27.94 -16.46
N SER A 6 53.15 -27.93 -15.73
CA SER A 6 52.62 -29.16 -15.12
C SER A 6 51.25 -29.00 -14.46
N LEU A 7 50.36 -29.91 -14.84
CA LEU A 7 49.08 -30.27 -14.24
C LEU A 7 49.34 -31.28 -13.11
N TYR A 8 48.66 -31.20 -11.98
CA TYR A 8 48.48 -32.35 -11.07
C TYR A 8 47.11 -32.30 -10.36
N CYS A 9 46.45 -33.46 -10.37
CA CYS A 9 45.20 -33.80 -9.70
C CYS A 9 45.41 -34.19 -8.22
N LEU A 10 44.43 -33.82 -7.37
CA LEU A 10 43.79 -34.53 -6.21
C LEU A 10 44.66 -35.20 -5.12
N PRO A 11 44.27 -35.12 -3.81
CA PRO A 11 43.21 -36.00 -3.30
C PRO A 11 42.27 -35.45 -2.20
N LEU A 12 41.14 -36.16 -2.06
CA LEU A 12 40.16 -36.16 -0.97
C LEU A 12 40.62 -37.07 0.20
N LEU A 13 40.02 -36.84 1.39
CA LEU A 13 39.98 -37.67 2.63
C LEU A 13 41.24 -37.61 3.52
N ALA A 14 41.21 -37.51 4.85
CA ALA A 14 40.16 -37.50 5.88
C ALA A 14 40.79 -36.96 7.19
N CYS A 15 39.99 -36.40 8.11
CA CYS A 15 39.88 -36.88 9.50
C CYS A 15 39.12 -35.89 10.40
N ASN A 16 37.97 -36.40 10.83
CA ASN A 16 37.08 -35.97 11.87
C ASN A 16 37.80 -35.94 13.24
N GLN A 17 37.67 -34.86 14.01
CA GLN A 17 37.49 -34.94 15.47
C GLN A 17 36.68 -33.74 16.00
N PRO A 18 35.87 -33.94 17.06
CA PRO A 18 34.70 -33.12 17.37
C PRO A 18 35.02 -31.97 18.31
N GLN A 19 34.55 -30.77 17.98
CA GLN A 19 34.52 -29.66 18.94
C GLN A 19 33.28 -29.75 19.84
N PRO A 20 33.42 -29.40 21.14
CA PRO A 20 32.43 -29.68 22.17
C PRO A 20 31.13 -28.89 21.97
N ILE A 21 30.03 -29.63 22.11
CA ILE A 21 28.66 -29.11 22.21
C ILE A 21 28.55 -28.33 23.53
N ILE A 22 28.48 -27.00 23.45
CA ILE A 22 28.00 -26.18 24.56
C ILE A 22 26.47 -26.13 24.44
N PRO A 23 25.69 -26.62 25.41
CA PRO A 23 24.25 -26.48 25.41
C PRO A 23 23.91 -25.04 25.80
N ASN A 24 23.81 -24.13 24.81
CA ASN A 24 23.21 -22.84 25.07
C ASN A 24 21.68 -23.01 25.00
N ASN A 25 21.13 -23.52 26.09
CA ASN A 25 19.70 -23.53 26.38
C ASN A 25 19.30 -22.07 26.71
N GLN A 26 19.20 -21.25 25.66
CA GLN A 26 18.50 -19.98 25.73
C GLN A 26 17.34 -20.07 24.77
N THR A 27 16.19 -20.41 25.34
CA THR A 27 14.87 -20.15 24.77
C THR A 27 14.92 -18.79 24.07
N PRO A 28 14.51 -18.66 22.79
CA PRO A 28 14.42 -17.35 22.17
C PRO A 28 13.49 -16.53 23.04
N LYS A 29 14.07 -15.55 23.75
CA LYS A 29 13.32 -14.53 24.47
C LYS A 29 12.36 -13.96 23.44
N ALA A 30 11.07 -14.15 23.69
CA ALA A 30 10.02 -13.57 22.86
C ALA A 30 10.43 -12.14 22.53
N THR A 31 10.63 -11.86 21.25
CA THR A 31 10.87 -10.51 20.76
C THR A 31 9.82 -9.64 21.42
N GLU A 32 10.24 -8.75 22.31
CA GLU A 32 9.34 -7.84 23.00
C GLU A 32 8.49 -7.18 21.91
N THR A 33 7.20 -7.47 21.94
CA THR A 33 6.20 -6.71 21.20
C THR A 33 6.51 -5.24 21.49
N PRO A 34 6.77 -4.39 20.47
CA PRO A 34 7.06 -2.99 20.73
C PRO A 34 5.95 -2.44 21.63
N ALA A 35 6.34 -1.91 22.79
CA ALA A 35 5.40 -1.29 23.71
C ALA A 35 4.53 -0.30 22.91
N ILE A 36 3.22 -0.42 23.05
CA ILE A 36 2.26 0.52 22.45
C ILE A 36 2.73 1.93 22.83
N PRO A 37 2.92 2.85 21.87
CA PRO A 37 3.39 4.19 22.18
C PRO A 37 2.48 4.81 23.24
N THR A 38 3.06 5.19 24.38
CA THR A 38 2.37 5.92 25.46
C THR A 38 1.97 7.34 25.05
N ALA A 39 2.48 7.83 23.92
CA ALA A 39 2.10 9.11 23.34
C ALA A 39 0.87 8.96 22.42
N LYS A 40 -0.10 9.89 22.56
CA LYS A 40 -1.23 10.00 21.64
C LYS A 40 -0.70 10.12 20.20
N PRO A 41 -1.21 9.34 19.22
CA PRO A 41 -0.67 9.32 17.85
C PRO A 41 -0.81 10.66 17.12
N LEU A 42 -1.68 11.53 17.62
CA LEU A 42 -1.95 12.87 17.11
C LEU A 42 -1.75 13.92 18.21
N SER A 43 -1.10 15.02 17.85
CA SER A 43 -0.86 16.17 18.72
C SER A 43 -1.52 17.43 18.16
N LEU A 44 -2.39 18.06 18.96
CA LEU A 44 -3.04 19.33 18.62
C LEU A 44 -1.97 20.43 18.46
N GLN A 45 -1.98 21.10 17.32
CA GLN A 45 -1.08 22.21 17.06
C GLN A 45 -1.67 23.50 17.65
N THR A 46 -0.95 24.11 18.60
CA THR A 46 -1.35 25.37 19.24
C THR A 46 -1.06 26.60 18.36
N SER A 47 -0.21 26.45 17.36
CA SER A 47 0.07 27.47 16.35
C SER A 47 0.30 26.82 14.99
N LEU A 48 -0.08 27.53 13.92
CA LEU A 48 0.20 27.14 12.55
C LEU A 48 1.58 27.66 12.11
N PRO A 49 2.21 27.04 11.10
CA PRO A 49 3.41 27.58 10.49
C PRO A 49 3.24 29.06 10.09
N PRO A 50 4.27 29.92 10.23
CA PRO A 50 4.15 31.37 9.97
C PRO A 50 3.74 31.71 8.53
N ASP A 51 4.11 30.87 7.57
CA ASP A 51 3.68 31.01 6.19
C ASP A 51 2.20 30.62 6.04
N LYS A 52 1.35 31.61 5.74
CA LYS A 52 -0.08 31.39 5.49
C LYS A 52 -0.37 30.42 4.34
N ASN A 53 0.58 30.23 3.42
CA ASN A 53 0.49 29.32 2.29
C ASN A 53 1.15 27.96 2.53
N TYR A 54 1.61 27.66 3.76
CA TYR A 54 2.31 26.41 4.07
C TYR A 54 1.53 25.16 3.64
N PHE A 55 0.21 25.21 3.78
CA PHE A 55 -0.74 24.14 3.46
C PHE A 55 -1.45 24.33 2.11
N LEU A 56 -1.03 25.29 1.29
CA LEU A 56 -1.73 25.63 0.05
C LEU A 56 -1.74 24.45 -0.93
N ASP A 57 -2.91 23.86 -1.14
CA ASP A 57 -3.16 22.87 -2.21
C ASP A 57 -3.50 23.60 -3.51
N ASN A 58 -2.45 23.96 -4.26
CA ASN A 58 -2.57 24.68 -5.54
C ASN A 58 -3.06 23.82 -6.71
N GLN A 59 -3.28 22.51 -6.51
CA GLN A 59 -3.69 21.60 -7.58
C GLN A 59 -5.19 21.52 -7.78
N ILE A 60 -5.99 21.80 -6.73
CA ILE A 60 -7.46 21.70 -6.76
C ILE A 60 -8.06 22.44 -7.95
N TRP A 61 -7.58 23.65 -8.26
CA TRP A 61 -8.05 24.47 -9.38
C TRP A 61 -7.19 24.35 -10.66
N GLY A 62 -6.06 23.63 -10.61
CA GLY A 62 -5.21 23.39 -11.78
C GLY A 62 -5.76 22.30 -12.70
N ASN A 63 -6.63 21.42 -12.20
CA ASN A 63 -7.32 20.39 -12.98
C ASN A 63 -8.79 20.33 -12.56
N PRO A 64 -9.76 20.58 -13.48
CA PRO A 64 -11.19 20.55 -13.15
C PRO A 64 -11.66 19.25 -12.49
N ARG A 65 -11.03 18.11 -12.81
CA ARG A 65 -11.36 16.81 -12.20
C ARG A 65 -10.88 16.70 -10.75
N ASP A 66 -9.85 17.44 -10.35
CA ASP A 66 -9.24 17.29 -9.03
C ASP A 66 -10.12 17.90 -7.92
N LYS A 67 -10.75 19.05 -8.17
CA LYS A 67 -11.81 19.59 -7.29
C LYS A 67 -12.99 18.63 -7.16
N GLN A 68 -13.45 18.05 -8.27
CA GLN A 68 -14.53 17.06 -8.26
C GLN A 68 -14.15 15.79 -7.49
N ASN A 69 -12.92 15.29 -7.68
CA ASN A 69 -12.38 14.17 -6.93
C ASN A 69 -12.33 14.46 -5.43
N LEU A 70 -11.90 15.65 -5.02
CA LEU A 70 -11.90 16.02 -3.60
C LEU A 70 -13.31 16.02 -3.02
N ILE A 71 -14.29 16.59 -3.71
CA ILE A 71 -15.70 16.58 -3.29
C ILE A 71 -16.23 15.14 -3.18
N GLN A 72 -15.96 14.30 -4.19
CA GLN A 72 -16.37 12.89 -4.18
C GLN A 72 -15.74 12.11 -3.03
N ALA A 73 -14.46 12.34 -2.75
CA ALA A 73 -13.77 11.72 -1.63
C ALA A 73 -14.41 12.16 -0.30
N ILE A 74 -14.77 13.43 -0.14
CA ILE A 74 -15.50 13.89 1.05
C ILE A 74 -16.85 13.17 1.18
N ASP A 75 -17.61 13.05 0.09
CA ASP A 75 -18.92 12.39 0.08
C ASP A 75 -18.81 10.90 0.46
N ASN A 76 -17.75 10.21 -0.01
CA ASN A 76 -17.46 8.84 0.38
C ASN A 76 -17.20 8.73 1.89
N SER A 77 -16.38 9.62 2.46
CA SER A 77 -16.14 9.65 3.90
C SER A 77 -17.40 9.98 4.72
N LEU A 78 -18.23 10.91 4.25
CA LEU A 78 -19.51 11.24 4.89
C LEU A 78 -20.47 10.05 4.88
N ASN A 79 -20.44 9.19 3.87
CA ASN A 79 -21.23 7.96 3.84
C ASN A 79 -20.71 6.92 4.84
N TYR A 80 -19.38 6.76 4.95
CA TYR A 80 -18.79 5.92 5.98
C TYR A 80 -19.19 6.37 7.40
N LEU A 81 -19.13 7.67 7.70
CA LEU A 81 -19.39 8.16 9.07
C LEU A 81 -20.81 7.89 9.58
N LYS A 82 -21.76 7.56 8.70
CA LYS A 82 -23.15 7.20 9.05
C LYS A 82 -23.28 5.75 9.53
N THR A 83 -22.29 4.89 9.28
CA THR A 83 -22.41 3.46 9.55
C THR A 83 -22.17 3.10 11.02
N SER A 84 -22.58 1.88 11.41
CA SER A 84 -22.27 1.29 12.72
C SER A 84 -20.76 1.17 12.94
N GLU A 85 -20.03 0.75 11.92
CA GLU A 85 -18.58 0.51 11.99
C GLU A 85 -17.84 1.82 12.28
N ALA A 86 -18.28 2.93 11.69
CA ALA A 86 -17.73 4.24 12.00
C ALA A 86 -18.02 4.64 13.45
N LYS A 87 -19.24 4.45 13.94
CA LYS A 87 -19.57 4.77 15.35
C LYS A 87 -18.65 4.00 16.31
N THR A 88 -18.53 2.69 16.12
CA THR A 88 -17.64 1.83 16.93
C THR A 88 -16.18 2.27 16.84
N ALA A 89 -15.68 2.64 15.65
CA ALA A 89 -14.30 3.10 15.49
C ALA A 89 -13.99 4.39 16.28
N TYR A 90 -15.01 5.21 16.55
CA TYR A 90 -14.85 6.49 17.26
C TYR A 90 -15.28 6.46 18.74
N GLU A 91 -15.90 5.39 19.23
CA GLU A 91 -16.43 5.30 20.61
C GLU A 91 -15.36 5.52 21.69
N ASN A 92 -14.14 5.01 21.48
CA ASN A 92 -13.01 5.12 22.41
C ASN A 92 -11.77 5.71 21.74
N TYR A 93 -11.97 6.53 20.72
CA TYR A 93 -10.87 7.10 19.95
C TYR A 93 -10.04 8.09 20.78
N THR A 94 -8.73 8.07 20.60
CA THR A 94 -7.79 8.97 21.27
C THR A 94 -7.06 9.80 20.21
N PRO A 95 -7.13 11.14 20.24
CA PRO A 95 -7.70 12.00 21.29
C PRO A 95 -9.24 11.97 21.39
N PRO A 96 -9.84 12.12 22.60
CA PRO A 96 -11.30 12.12 22.77
C PRO A 96 -12.01 13.31 22.10
N GLU A 97 -11.26 14.38 21.79
CA GLU A 97 -11.78 15.55 21.08
C GLU A 97 -12.08 15.24 19.59
N ILE A 98 -11.54 14.14 19.05
CA ILE A 98 -11.77 13.67 17.69
C ILE A 98 -12.94 12.68 17.70
N THR A 99 -14.16 13.20 17.74
CA THR A 99 -15.39 12.40 17.73
C THR A 99 -15.94 12.20 16.32
N ASN A 100 -16.68 11.11 16.08
CA ASN A 100 -17.40 10.87 14.83
C ASN A 100 -18.22 12.09 14.38
N LYS A 101 -18.97 12.71 15.32
CA LYS A 101 -19.79 13.91 15.06
C LYS A 101 -18.95 15.11 14.66
N ARG A 102 -17.79 15.33 15.29
CA ARG A 102 -16.91 16.45 14.95
C ARG A 102 -16.26 16.23 13.58
N VAL A 103 -15.83 15.01 13.28
CA VAL A 103 -15.30 14.66 11.94
C VAL A 103 -16.36 14.88 10.87
N GLU A 104 -17.60 14.44 11.09
CA GLU A 104 -18.71 14.65 10.15
C GLU A 104 -18.98 16.15 9.90
N LYS A 105 -19.07 16.96 10.96
CA LYS A 105 -19.22 18.41 10.86
C LYS A 105 -18.07 19.05 10.08
N SER A 106 -16.85 18.63 10.37
CA SER A 106 -15.63 19.14 9.72
C SER A 106 -15.65 18.88 8.22
N LEU A 107 -16.05 17.67 7.80
CA LEU A 107 -16.18 17.30 6.40
C LEU A 107 -17.29 18.08 5.68
N LYS A 108 -18.47 18.22 6.29
CA LYS A 108 -19.56 19.03 5.73
C LYS A 108 -19.11 20.47 5.51
N ARG A 109 -18.49 21.08 6.52
CA ARG A 109 -18.01 22.45 6.42
C ARG A 109 -16.90 22.61 5.39
N PHE A 110 -15.92 21.71 5.39
CA PHE A 110 -14.85 21.76 4.40
C PHE A 110 -15.38 21.58 2.96
N ARG A 111 -16.38 20.72 2.75
CA ARG A 111 -17.05 20.55 1.46
C ARG A 111 -17.71 21.85 0.97
N GLU A 112 -18.39 22.58 1.86
CA GLU A 112 -18.95 23.90 1.55
C GLU A 112 -17.85 24.88 1.14
N LEU A 113 -16.75 24.94 1.90
CA LEU A 113 -15.61 25.81 1.60
C LEU A 113 -14.99 25.49 0.23
N VAL A 114 -14.75 24.22 -0.08
CA VAL A 114 -14.24 23.81 -1.40
C VAL A 114 -15.20 24.24 -2.51
N SER A 115 -16.51 24.05 -2.31
CA SER A 115 -17.53 24.40 -3.30
C SER A 115 -17.58 25.90 -3.58
N ASN A 116 -17.51 26.72 -2.53
CA ASN A 116 -17.74 28.17 -2.60
C ASN A 116 -16.47 29.00 -2.86
N SER A 117 -15.28 28.46 -2.61
CA SER A 117 -14.01 29.17 -2.87
C SER A 117 -13.76 29.30 -4.37
N GLN A 118 -13.19 30.43 -4.79
CA GLN A 118 -12.82 30.70 -6.19
C GLN A 118 -11.42 30.18 -6.54
N ASN A 119 -10.54 30.05 -5.55
CA ASN A 119 -9.16 29.61 -5.72
C ASN A 119 -8.60 28.96 -4.44
N SER A 120 -7.40 28.37 -4.55
CA SER A 120 -6.73 27.69 -3.44
C SER A 120 -6.42 28.61 -2.26
N GLN A 121 -6.12 29.89 -2.52
CA GLN A 121 -5.76 30.87 -1.48
C GLN A 121 -6.96 31.22 -0.61
N GLU A 122 -8.14 31.42 -1.21
CA GLU A 122 -9.40 31.62 -0.47
C GLU A 122 -9.77 30.40 0.39
N LEU A 123 -9.63 29.19 -0.17
CA LEU A 123 -9.86 27.96 0.58
C LEU A 123 -8.89 27.88 1.77
N GLN A 124 -7.59 28.12 1.53
CA GLN A 124 -6.56 28.08 2.56
C GLN A 124 -6.84 29.09 3.69
N ALA A 125 -7.24 30.31 3.34
CA ALA A 125 -7.57 31.35 4.32
C ALA A 125 -8.75 30.93 5.20
N SER A 126 -9.82 30.40 4.60
CA SER A 126 -10.98 29.88 5.32
C SER A 126 -10.61 28.70 6.22
N VAL A 127 -9.78 27.77 5.74
CA VAL A 127 -9.32 26.62 6.53
C VAL A 127 -8.48 27.05 7.73
N ASN A 128 -7.50 27.95 7.56
CA ASN A 128 -6.69 28.48 8.66
C ASN A 128 -7.56 29.19 9.72
N LYS A 129 -8.63 29.86 9.28
CA LYS A 129 -9.58 30.54 10.16
C LYS A 129 -10.46 29.56 10.94
N GLU A 130 -10.98 28.53 10.29
CA GLU A 130 -12.07 27.72 10.84
C GLU A 130 -11.64 26.36 11.42
N PHE A 131 -10.44 25.87 11.11
CA PHE A 131 -10.00 24.52 11.50
C PHE A 131 -8.82 24.55 12.48
N VAL A 132 -8.77 23.54 13.34
CA VAL A 132 -7.59 23.16 14.12
C VAL A 132 -6.88 21.99 13.44
N PHE A 133 -5.58 21.90 13.66
CA PHE A 133 -4.71 20.93 13.01
C PHE A 133 -4.13 19.98 14.06
N TYR A 134 -4.29 18.69 13.84
CA TYR A 134 -3.71 17.62 14.66
C TYR A 134 -2.59 16.97 13.87
N LYS A 135 -1.33 17.24 14.24
CA LYS A 135 -0.16 16.67 13.58
C LYS A 135 0.05 15.23 14.05
N SER A 136 0.29 14.30 13.13
CA SER A 136 0.80 12.99 13.52
C SER A 136 2.17 13.13 14.16
N ILE A 137 2.42 12.39 15.25
CA ILE A 137 3.72 12.41 15.95
C ILE A 137 4.82 11.67 15.18
N GLY A 138 4.47 10.90 14.14
CA GLY A 138 5.42 10.05 13.43
C GLY A 138 5.98 8.93 14.31
N THR A 139 6.89 8.12 13.78
CA THR A 139 7.60 7.12 14.60
C THR A 139 8.74 7.73 15.42
N ASP A 140 9.07 8.99 15.16
CA ASP A 140 10.19 9.72 15.77
C ASP A 140 9.74 10.76 16.81
N ASN A 141 8.44 10.84 17.12
CA ASN A 141 7.81 11.85 17.97
C ASN A 141 8.05 13.31 17.52
N GLN A 142 8.56 13.53 16.30
CA GLN A 142 8.82 14.85 15.72
C GLN A 142 7.87 15.14 14.54
N GLY A 143 7.03 14.17 14.19
CA GLY A 143 6.03 14.28 13.13
C GLY A 143 6.56 13.94 11.74
N THR A 144 7.66 13.19 11.64
CA THR A 144 8.12 12.68 10.35
C THR A 144 7.24 11.53 9.90
N ILE A 145 6.69 11.68 8.71
CA ILE A 145 5.90 10.65 8.04
C ILE A 145 6.69 10.13 6.85
N VAL A 146 6.76 8.81 6.71
CA VAL A 146 7.25 8.18 5.48
C VAL A 146 6.06 7.82 4.61
N PHE A 147 6.00 8.46 3.45
CA PHE A 147 5.04 8.22 2.40
C PHE A 147 5.54 7.13 1.44
N THR A 148 4.64 6.21 1.10
CA THR A 148 4.72 5.36 -0.11
C THR A 148 3.53 5.66 -1.02
N GLY A 149 3.52 5.08 -2.22
CA GLY A 149 2.40 5.17 -3.13
C GLY A 149 1.85 3.80 -3.50
N TYR A 150 0.53 3.74 -3.68
CA TYR A 150 -0.15 2.57 -4.24
C TYR A 150 -1.07 2.99 -5.38
N TYR A 151 -1.37 2.01 -6.24
CA TYR A 151 -2.15 2.23 -7.45
C TYR A 151 -2.88 0.96 -7.85
N LYS A 152 -3.82 1.10 -8.78
CA LYS A 152 -4.52 -0.04 -9.38
C LYS A 152 -3.92 -0.32 -10.76
N PRO A 153 -3.16 -1.40 -10.96
CA PRO A 153 -2.62 -1.77 -12.25
C PRO A 153 -3.72 -2.16 -13.25
N ILE A 154 -3.40 -2.08 -14.55
CA ILE A 154 -4.23 -2.60 -15.63
C ILE A 154 -3.45 -3.73 -16.30
N TYR A 155 -4.03 -4.93 -16.32
CA TYR A 155 -3.42 -6.11 -16.95
C TYR A 155 -4.31 -6.68 -18.05
N GLN A 156 -3.67 -7.25 -19.08
CA GLN A 156 -4.37 -8.10 -20.04
C GLN A 156 -4.68 -9.44 -19.38
N ALA A 157 -5.92 -9.91 -19.52
CA ALA A 157 -6.38 -11.15 -18.94
C ALA A 157 -7.31 -11.92 -19.88
N SER A 158 -7.55 -13.18 -19.52
CA SER A 158 -8.52 -14.06 -20.17
C SER A 158 -9.48 -14.64 -19.14
N ARG A 159 -10.72 -14.88 -19.57
CA ARG A 159 -11.74 -15.62 -18.79
C ARG A 159 -11.54 -17.13 -18.82
N LYS A 160 -10.63 -17.62 -19.66
CA LYS A 160 -10.30 -19.03 -19.81
C LYS A 160 -8.78 -19.22 -19.90
N PRO A 161 -8.24 -20.32 -19.37
CA PRO A 161 -6.82 -20.62 -19.54
C PRO A 161 -6.50 -20.84 -21.01
N THR A 162 -5.34 -20.39 -21.45
CA THR A 162 -4.78 -20.66 -22.78
C THR A 162 -3.26 -20.83 -22.66
N ALA A 163 -2.57 -21.18 -23.76
CA ALA A 163 -1.11 -21.22 -23.77
C ALA A 163 -0.46 -19.85 -23.44
N GLU A 164 -1.13 -18.74 -23.74
CA GLU A 164 -0.65 -17.38 -23.45
C GLU A 164 -1.07 -16.92 -22.04
N TYR A 165 -2.34 -17.13 -21.67
CA TYR A 165 -2.91 -16.76 -20.38
C TYR A 165 -2.91 -17.97 -19.43
N ARG A 166 -1.80 -18.16 -18.73
CA ARG A 166 -1.55 -19.36 -17.91
C ARG A 166 -1.62 -19.12 -16.40
N TYR A 167 -1.49 -17.87 -15.95
CA TYR A 167 -1.33 -17.56 -14.52
C TYR A 167 -2.65 -17.07 -13.92
N PRO A 168 -3.39 -17.92 -13.21
CA PRO A 168 -4.66 -17.56 -12.61
C PRO A 168 -4.52 -16.60 -11.43
N ILE A 169 -5.62 -15.89 -11.18
CA ILE A 169 -5.92 -15.22 -9.91
C ILE A 169 -7.18 -15.86 -9.33
N TYR A 170 -7.28 -15.91 -8.00
CA TYR A 170 -8.24 -16.81 -7.35
C TYR A 170 -9.25 -16.06 -6.49
N ARG A 171 -10.47 -16.61 -6.43
CA ARG A 171 -11.48 -16.21 -5.46
C ARG A 171 -11.17 -16.76 -4.08
N LEU A 172 -11.68 -16.10 -3.05
CA LEU A 172 -11.62 -16.62 -1.70
C LEU A 172 -12.42 -17.95 -1.63
N PRO A 173 -11.85 -19.05 -1.11
CA PRO A 173 -12.58 -20.29 -0.88
C PRO A 173 -13.77 -20.06 0.08
N GLU A 174 -14.89 -20.74 -0.15
CA GLU A 174 -16.05 -20.67 0.75
C GLU A 174 -15.75 -21.32 2.10
N ASP A 175 -14.89 -22.34 2.11
CA ASP A 175 -14.43 -23.05 3.31
C ASP A 175 -13.25 -22.37 4.00
N PHE A 176 -12.84 -21.15 3.59
CA PHE A 176 -11.62 -20.51 4.07
C PHE A 176 -11.57 -20.36 5.59
N SER A 177 -12.71 -20.12 6.24
CA SER A 177 -12.83 -20.05 7.71
C SER A 177 -12.50 -21.37 8.43
N THR A 178 -12.56 -22.50 7.73
CA THR A 178 -12.25 -23.84 8.26
C THR A 178 -10.80 -24.25 8.05
N TRP A 179 -10.02 -23.46 7.31
CA TRP A 179 -8.61 -23.77 7.07
C TRP A 179 -7.81 -23.68 8.37
N SER A 180 -6.97 -24.68 8.62
CA SER A 180 -6.05 -24.69 9.76
C SER A 180 -5.15 -23.46 9.75
N LYS A 181 -4.90 -22.89 10.93
CA LYS A 181 -3.90 -21.84 11.13
C LYS A 181 -2.57 -22.46 11.62
N PRO A 182 -1.40 -22.01 11.13
CA PRO A 182 -1.24 -21.01 10.07
C PRO A 182 -1.78 -21.52 8.72
N HIS A 183 -2.38 -20.61 7.94
CA HIS A 183 -2.89 -20.96 6.62
C HIS A 183 -1.73 -21.42 5.70
N PRO A 184 -2.01 -22.17 4.62
CA PRO A 184 -0.99 -22.53 3.64
C PRO A 184 -0.26 -21.31 3.08
N THR A 185 1.05 -21.45 2.91
CA THR A 185 1.90 -20.48 2.25
C THR A 185 1.61 -20.43 0.75
N ARG A 186 2.02 -19.35 0.10
CA ARG A 186 2.06 -19.24 -1.36
C ARG A 186 2.68 -20.46 -2.03
N LEU A 187 3.86 -20.89 -1.57
CA LEU A 187 4.56 -22.03 -2.15
C LEU A 187 3.73 -23.32 -2.08
N GLU A 188 3.05 -23.56 -0.96
CA GLU A 188 2.17 -24.74 -0.79
C GLU A 188 0.87 -24.65 -1.62
N LEU A 189 0.39 -23.43 -1.91
CA LEU A 189 -0.83 -23.21 -2.67
C LEU A 189 -0.64 -23.30 -4.18
N GLU A 190 0.37 -22.61 -4.73
CA GLU A 190 0.56 -22.47 -6.18
C GLU A 190 1.80 -23.20 -6.72
N GLY A 191 2.67 -23.72 -5.84
CA GLY A 191 3.95 -24.31 -6.21
C GLY A 191 5.03 -23.27 -6.54
N SER A 192 6.25 -23.73 -6.81
CA SER A 192 7.36 -22.83 -7.11
C SER A 192 7.19 -22.09 -8.44
N ASP A 193 6.42 -22.63 -9.39
CA ASP A 193 6.17 -22.09 -10.73
C ASP A 193 4.79 -21.42 -10.90
N ALA A 194 3.94 -21.43 -9.86
CA ALA A 194 2.54 -21.01 -9.88
C ALA A 194 1.62 -21.83 -10.82
N LEU A 195 2.04 -23.03 -11.21
CA LEU A 195 1.28 -23.90 -12.13
C LEU A 195 0.76 -25.18 -11.47
N GLN A 196 0.85 -25.30 -10.14
CA GLN A 196 0.42 -26.50 -9.39
C GLN A 196 -0.96 -26.35 -8.74
N ALA A 197 -1.67 -25.27 -9.04
CA ALA A 197 -2.94 -24.95 -8.39
C ALA A 197 -4.07 -25.95 -8.67
N ASP A 198 -3.98 -26.69 -9.78
CA ASP A 198 -4.89 -27.76 -10.15
C ASP A 198 -4.79 -29.00 -9.24
N LYS A 199 -3.77 -29.06 -8.38
CA LYS A 199 -3.47 -30.18 -7.46
C LYS A 199 -3.83 -29.91 -6.00
N GLY A 200 -4.38 -28.73 -5.67
CA GLY A 200 -4.54 -28.32 -4.28
C GLY A 200 -5.79 -27.52 -3.98
N LYS A 201 -5.73 -26.78 -2.86
CA LYS A 201 -6.82 -25.92 -2.34
C LYS A 201 -7.24 -24.79 -3.28
N LEU A 202 -6.47 -24.52 -4.34
CA LEU A 202 -6.77 -23.50 -5.33
C LEU A 202 -7.60 -24.01 -6.51
N LYS A 203 -7.77 -25.33 -6.66
CA LYS A 203 -8.44 -25.94 -7.81
C LYS A 203 -9.88 -25.46 -7.94
N GLY A 204 -10.23 -24.94 -9.12
CA GLY A 204 -11.59 -24.46 -9.41
C GLY A 204 -11.90 -23.09 -8.80
N LEU A 205 -10.94 -22.45 -8.13
CA LEU A 205 -11.08 -21.10 -7.57
C LEU A 205 -10.64 -20.00 -8.55
N GLU A 206 -10.21 -20.34 -9.75
CA GLU A 206 -9.73 -19.38 -10.73
C GLU A 206 -10.84 -18.40 -11.15
N LEU A 207 -10.54 -17.11 -11.12
CA LEU A 207 -11.42 -16.05 -11.63
C LEU A 207 -11.06 -15.69 -13.08
N PHE A 208 -9.78 -15.42 -13.32
CA PHE A 208 -9.23 -15.01 -14.60
C PHE A 208 -7.77 -15.45 -14.70
N TRP A 209 -7.21 -15.46 -15.91
CA TRP A 209 -5.83 -15.82 -16.19
C TRP A 209 -5.07 -14.64 -16.79
N LEU A 210 -3.89 -14.35 -16.26
CA LEU A 210 -2.95 -13.35 -16.75
C LEU A 210 -1.86 -14.01 -17.60
N LYS A 211 -1.21 -13.21 -18.45
CA LYS A 211 -0.06 -13.64 -19.26
C LYS A 211 1.21 -13.79 -18.44
N SER A 212 1.40 -12.89 -17.48
CA SER A 212 2.60 -12.78 -16.66
C SER A 212 2.31 -13.22 -15.23
N ARG A 213 3.16 -14.12 -14.73
CA ARG A 213 3.15 -14.53 -13.32
C ARG A 213 3.47 -13.35 -12.41
N LEU A 214 4.45 -12.54 -12.82
CA LEU A 214 4.86 -11.35 -12.08
C LEU A 214 3.69 -10.36 -11.97
N ASP A 215 2.90 -10.18 -13.02
CA ASP A 215 1.71 -9.32 -12.98
C ASP A 215 0.66 -9.84 -11.99
N ALA A 216 0.42 -11.16 -11.98
CA ALA A 216 -0.48 -11.78 -11.02
C ALA A 216 0.01 -11.59 -9.57
N PHE A 217 1.31 -11.74 -9.34
CA PHE A 217 1.93 -11.47 -8.05
C PHE A 217 1.81 -9.98 -7.65
N ILE A 218 2.09 -9.05 -8.57
CA ILE A 218 1.98 -7.61 -8.30
C ILE A 218 0.52 -7.24 -8.04
N ALA A 219 -0.45 -7.80 -8.76
CA ALA A 219 -1.87 -7.60 -8.49
C ALA A 219 -2.20 -7.97 -7.04
N GLN A 220 -1.64 -9.08 -6.53
CA GLN A 220 -1.79 -9.49 -5.13
C GLN A 220 -1.13 -8.50 -4.18
N VAL A 221 0.09 -8.04 -4.46
CA VAL A 221 0.76 -7.02 -3.64
C VAL A 221 -0.04 -5.71 -3.58
N GLN A 222 -0.63 -5.28 -4.70
CA GLN A 222 -1.47 -4.08 -4.76
C GLN A 222 -2.89 -4.29 -4.20
N GLY A 223 -3.35 -5.54 -4.06
CA GLY A 223 -4.68 -5.89 -3.55
C GLY A 223 -5.86 -5.59 -4.49
N SER A 224 -5.62 -5.00 -5.66
CA SER A 224 -6.64 -4.77 -6.70
C SER A 224 -6.00 -4.67 -8.09
N ALA A 225 -6.80 -4.88 -9.13
CA ALA A 225 -6.40 -4.64 -10.51
C ALA A 225 -7.61 -4.40 -11.42
N VAL A 226 -7.40 -3.71 -12.54
CA VAL A 226 -8.31 -3.74 -13.68
C VAL A 226 -7.79 -4.79 -14.66
N LEU A 227 -8.68 -5.66 -15.11
CA LEU A 227 -8.39 -6.66 -16.12
C LEU A 227 -9.05 -6.26 -17.42
N GLN A 228 -8.28 -6.25 -18.51
CA GLN A 228 -8.77 -5.99 -19.85
C GLN A 228 -8.74 -7.28 -20.66
N PHE A 229 -9.85 -7.57 -21.33
CA PHE A 229 -10.00 -8.77 -22.16
C PHE A 229 -9.78 -8.44 -23.63
N ALA A 230 -9.50 -9.48 -24.44
CA ALA A 230 -9.26 -9.36 -25.87
C ALA A 230 -10.47 -8.79 -26.66
N ASP A 231 -11.69 -8.95 -26.14
CA ASP A 231 -12.93 -8.39 -26.69
C ASP A 231 -13.09 -6.87 -26.39
N GLY A 232 -12.13 -6.25 -25.72
CA GLY A 232 -12.14 -4.84 -25.32
C GLY A 232 -12.90 -4.55 -24.02
N THR A 233 -13.66 -5.53 -23.49
CA THR A 233 -14.33 -5.39 -22.20
C THR A 233 -13.33 -5.42 -21.05
N LYS A 234 -13.76 -4.93 -19.89
CA LYS A 234 -12.95 -4.85 -18.68
C LYS A 234 -13.69 -5.38 -17.48
N THR A 235 -12.95 -5.80 -16.46
CA THR A 235 -13.47 -5.95 -15.10
C THR A 235 -12.49 -5.41 -14.06
N THR A 236 -12.95 -5.24 -12.83
CA THR A 236 -12.12 -4.86 -11.68
C THR A 236 -12.14 -6.01 -10.67
N ILE A 237 -10.96 -6.41 -10.20
CA ILE A 237 -10.81 -7.33 -9.06
C ILE A 237 -10.37 -6.54 -7.83
N ASN A 238 -10.96 -6.85 -6.67
CA ASN A 238 -10.58 -6.28 -5.37
C ASN A 238 -10.26 -7.39 -4.38
N TYR A 239 -9.50 -7.06 -3.34
CA TYR A 239 -9.19 -7.93 -2.21
C TYR A 239 -10.43 -8.60 -1.63
N ALA A 240 -10.33 -9.91 -1.37
CA ALA A 240 -11.35 -10.70 -0.69
C ALA A 240 -10.83 -11.41 0.57
N GLY A 241 -9.53 -11.68 0.67
CA GLY A 241 -8.92 -12.32 1.84
C GLY A 241 -7.45 -12.62 1.61
N ASN A 242 -6.74 -13.07 2.64
CA ASN A 242 -5.35 -13.48 2.54
C ASN A 242 -5.00 -14.59 3.51
N THR A 243 -3.89 -15.28 3.27
CA THR A 243 -3.38 -16.37 4.11
C THR A 243 -2.73 -15.91 5.43
N GLU A 244 -2.93 -14.67 5.85
CA GLU A 244 -2.49 -14.07 7.12
C GLU A 244 -0.99 -14.06 7.39
N HIS A 245 -0.16 -14.50 6.45
CA HIS A 245 1.30 -14.41 6.57
C HIS A 245 1.79 -12.96 6.41
N ASP A 246 2.91 -12.69 7.06
CA ASP A 246 3.66 -11.45 6.87
C ASP A 246 4.20 -11.35 5.44
N TYR A 247 4.19 -10.12 4.93
CA TYR A 247 4.74 -9.83 3.60
C TYR A 247 6.26 -9.84 3.63
N VAL A 248 6.87 -10.60 2.71
CA VAL A 248 8.32 -10.57 2.46
C VAL A 248 8.61 -9.77 1.19
N SER A 249 9.48 -8.77 1.33
CA SER A 249 9.83 -7.86 0.23
C SER A 249 10.80 -8.50 -0.77
N LEU A 250 10.37 -8.61 -2.03
CA LEU A 250 11.22 -9.07 -3.14
C LEU A 250 12.50 -8.25 -3.28
N GLY A 251 12.40 -6.92 -3.18
CA GLY A 251 13.55 -6.04 -3.27
C GLY A 251 14.59 -6.34 -2.18
N LYS A 252 14.15 -6.54 -0.93
CA LYS A 252 15.06 -6.90 0.17
C LYS A 252 15.72 -8.26 -0.05
N GLU A 253 14.97 -9.25 -0.53
CA GLU A 253 15.50 -10.59 -0.82
C GLU A 253 16.51 -10.58 -1.97
N LEU A 254 16.25 -9.81 -3.04
CA LEU A 254 17.18 -9.63 -4.15
C LEU A 254 18.46 -8.92 -3.71
N ILE A 255 18.37 -7.91 -2.83
CA ILE A 255 19.54 -7.24 -2.25
C ILE A 255 20.35 -8.19 -1.37
N LYS A 256 19.66 -8.93 -0.49
CA LYS A 256 20.28 -9.90 0.42
C LYS A 256 21.11 -10.94 -0.33
N ASP A 257 20.62 -11.38 -1.50
CA ASP A 257 21.31 -12.35 -2.35
C ASP A 257 22.30 -11.72 -3.35
N GLY A 258 22.58 -10.41 -3.23
CA GLY A 258 23.52 -9.69 -4.10
C GLY A 258 23.08 -9.56 -5.56
N LYS A 259 21.76 -9.65 -5.84
CA LYS A 259 21.21 -9.51 -7.20
C LYS A 259 20.91 -8.07 -7.60
N LEU A 260 20.65 -7.21 -6.61
CA LEU A 260 20.38 -5.79 -6.80
C LEU A 260 21.06 -4.98 -5.71
N ASP A 261 21.47 -3.77 -6.06
CA ASP A 261 22.02 -2.82 -5.10
C ASP A 261 20.92 -2.24 -4.21
N LYS A 262 21.28 -1.98 -2.94
CA LYS A 262 20.38 -1.32 -1.99
C LYS A 262 20.07 0.13 -2.38
N GLU A 263 21.05 0.81 -2.97
CA GLU A 263 20.97 2.21 -3.32
C GLU A 263 20.08 2.44 -4.53
N GLY A 264 19.06 3.28 -4.36
CA GLY A 264 18.10 3.60 -5.41
C GLY A 264 17.26 2.39 -5.86
N ILE A 265 17.03 1.39 -4.99
CA ILE A 265 16.10 0.30 -5.28
C ILE A 265 14.67 0.84 -5.45
N THR A 266 14.00 0.46 -6.53
CA THR A 266 12.60 0.82 -6.83
C THR A 266 11.81 -0.42 -7.24
N LEU A 267 10.49 -0.35 -7.18
CA LEU A 267 9.62 -1.42 -7.68
C LEU A 267 9.92 -1.71 -9.16
N GLU A 268 10.14 -0.68 -9.96
CA GLU A 268 10.51 -0.80 -11.37
C GLU A 268 11.81 -1.60 -11.57
N LYS A 269 12.87 -1.30 -10.80
CA LYS A 269 14.13 -2.05 -10.89
C LYS A 269 13.94 -3.53 -10.53
N VAL A 270 13.12 -3.82 -9.52
CA VAL A 270 12.77 -5.19 -9.12
C VAL A 270 12.02 -5.92 -10.24
N ILE A 271 11.02 -5.27 -10.84
CA ILE A 271 10.25 -5.81 -11.97
C ILE A 271 11.18 -6.09 -13.15
N ASN A 272 11.96 -5.09 -13.58
CA ASN A 272 12.89 -5.20 -14.70
C ASN A 272 13.90 -6.35 -14.50
N TYR A 273 14.40 -6.57 -13.28
CA TYR A 273 15.27 -7.70 -12.99
C TYR A 273 14.56 -9.05 -13.18
N LEU A 274 13.35 -9.21 -12.63
CA LEU A 274 12.59 -10.46 -12.69
C LEU A 274 12.06 -10.78 -14.10
N GLU A 275 11.78 -9.77 -14.92
CA GLU A 275 11.44 -9.93 -16.33
C GLU A 275 12.64 -10.39 -17.16
N LYS A 276 13.82 -9.82 -16.92
CA LYS A 276 15.08 -10.23 -17.58
C LYS A 276 15.57 -11.60 -17.11
N ASN A 277 15.15 -12.05 -15.93
CA ASN A 277 15.60 -13.31 -15.31
C ASN A 277 14.38 -14.18 -14.93
N PRO A 278 13.61 -14.72 -15.88
CA PRO A 278 12.33 -15.38 -15.60
C PRO A 278 12.47 -16.60 -14.66
N ALA A 279 13.58 -17.34 -14.73
CA ALA A 279 13.85 -18.46 -13.80
C ALA A 279 13.96 -17.99 -12.34
N SER A 280 14.39 -16.76 -12.08
CA SER A 280 14.46 -16.19 -10.73
C SER A 280 13.08 -16.01 -10.11
N GLN A 281 12.01 -15.90 -10.91
CA GLN A 281 10.65 -15.78 -10.37
C GLN A 281 10.25 -17.01 -9.56
N ASN A 282 10.72 -18.20 -9.95
CA ASN A 282 10.46 -19.44 -9.21
C ASN A 282 11.18 -19.52 -7.86
N ILE A 283 12.19 -18.67 -7.66
CA ILE A 283 12.97 -18.59 -6.43
C ILE A 283 12.41 -17.49 -5.54
N TYR A 284 12.20 -16.28 -6.08
CA TYR A 284 11.91 -15.11 -5.26
C TYR A 284 10.42 -14.89 -4.98
N LEU A 285 9.52 -15.17 -5.93
CA LEU A 285 8.07 -14.95 -5.68
C LEU A 285 7.54 -15.83 -4.54
N PRO A 286 7.90 -17.14 -4.44
CA PRO A 286 7.46 -17.98 -3.33
C PRO A 286 8.04 -17.59 -1.96
N ARG A 287 9.12 -16.79 -1.90
CA ARG A 287 9.67 -16.30 -0.61
C ARG A 287 8.71 -15.37 0.13
N ASN A 288 7.74 -14.79 -0.57
CA ASN A 288 6.60 -14.15 0.06
C ASN A 288 5.52 -15.21 0.37
N PRO A 289 5.42 -15.73 1.60
CA PRO A 289 4.46 -16.77 1.96
C PRO A 289 3.02 -16.26 1.89
N ARG A 290 2.81 -14.93 1.91
CA ARG A 290 1.50 -14.31 1.83
C ARG A 290 0.87 -14.48 0.45
N PHE A 291 -0.36 -14.99 0.43
CA PHE A 291 -1.19 -15.15 -0.75
C PHE A 291 -2.48 -14.32 -0.60
N ILE A 292 -2.90 -13.66 -1.68
CA ILE A 292 -4.09 -12.80 -1.69
C ILE A 292 -5.15 -13.40 -2.62
N PHE A 293 -6.37 -13.48 -2.10
CA PHE A 293 -7.57 -13.85 -2.84
C PHE A 293 -8.35 -12.60 -3.23
N PHE A 294 -9.09 -12.70 -4.34
CA PHE A 294 -9.85 -11.60 -4.92
C PHE A 294 -11.35 -11.91 -4.99
N LYS A 295 -12.11 -10.88 -5.30
CA LYS A 295 -13.48 -10.99 -5.81
C LYS A 295 -13.59 -10.17 -7.08
N ASP A 296 -14.32 -10.68 -8.07
CA ASP A 296 -14.71 -9.92 -9.24
C ASP A 296 -15.77 -8.89 -8.84
N THR A 297 -15.45 -7.61 -9.01
CA THR A 297 -16.34 -6.50 -8.67
C THR A 297 -17.01 -5.89 -9.89
N LYS A 298 -16.86 -6.49 -11.07
CA LYS A 298 -17.60 -6.13 -12.29
C LYS A 298 -17.55 -4.63 -12.62
N ASN A 299 -16.34 -4.07 -12.58
CA ASN A 299 -16.06 -2.63 -12.78
C ASN A 299 -16.59 -1.68 -11.69
N ALA A 300 -16.92 -2.19 -10.50
CA ALA A 300 -17.17 -1.30 -9.36
C ALA A 300 -15.95 -0.41 -9.08
N PRO A 301 -16.16 0.76 -8.44
CA PRO A 301 -15.07 1.59 -7.94
C PRO A 301 -14.09 0.80 -7.08
N THR A 302 -12.82 1.23 -7.00
CA THR A 302 -11.89 0.65 -6.02
C THR A 302 -12.41 0.97 -4.63
N ILE A 303 -12.73 -0.04 -3.83
CA ILE A 303 -13.25 0.14 -2.47
C ILE A 303 -12.09 -0.01 -1.49
N GLY A 304 -11.88 1.00 -0.63
CA GLY A 304 -10.91 0.94 0.46
C GLY A 304 -11.45 0.16 1.66
N ILE A 305 -10.64 0.01 2.71
CA ILE A 305 -11.01 -0.76 3.91
C ILE A 305 -12.30 -0.29 4.59
N LEU A 306 -12.65 0.99 4.44
CA LEU A 306 -13.86 1.57 5.03
C LEU A 306 -15.14 1.24 4.24
N ASN A 307 -15.07 0.31 3.28
CA ASN A 307 -16.17 -0.03 2.38
C ASN A 307 -16.70 1.14 1.54
N VAL A 308 -15.87 2.16 1.31
CA VAL A 308 -16.17 3.30 0.45
C VAL A 308 -15.13 3.44 -0.67
N PRO A 309 -15.46 4.05 -1.81
CA PRO A 309 -14.50 4.19 -2.90
C PRO A 309 -13.28 5.05 -2.54
N VAL A 310 -12.09 4.60 -2.93
CA VAL A 310 -10.87 5.43 -2.92
C VAL A 310 -10.78 6.26 -4.20
N THR A 311 -10.31 7.49 -4.05
CA THR A 311 -10.30 8.52 -5.08
C THR A 311 -8.86 8.91 -5.41
N PRO A 312 -8.44 8.86 -6.69
CA PRO A 312 -7.08 9.18 -7.09
C PRO A 312 -6.62 10.52 -6.52
N GLU A 313 -5.44 10.50 -5.90
CA GLU A 313 -4.76 11.64 -5.29
C GLU A 313 -5.51 12.33 -4.14
N ARG A 314 -6.64 11.76 -3.69
CA ARG A 314 -7.51 12.28 -2.63
C ARG A 314 -7.81 11.27 -1.52
N SER A 315 -7.26 10.06 -1.62
CA SER A 315 -7.33 9.04 -0.57
C SER A 315 -5.94 8.63 -0.10
N ILE A 316 -5.84 8.39 1.20
CA ILE A 316 -4.65 7.80 1.83
C ILE A 316 -5.01 6.54 2.61
N ALA A 317 -4.02 5.68 2.78
CA ALA A 317 -4.06 4.53 3.66
C ALA A 317 -3.19 4.78 4.90
N THR A 318 -3.77 4.55 6.08
CA THR A 318 -3.08 4.70 7.38
C THR A 318 -3.46 3.55 8.31
N ASP A 319 -2.84 3.49 9.49
CA ASP A 319 -3.22 2.56 10.54
C ASP A 319 -4.51 3.03 11.24
N LYS A 320 -5.62 2.33 11.02
CA LYS A 320 -6.95 2.65 11.56
C LYS A 320 -7.09 2.39 13.06
N SER A 321 -6.14 1.68 13.69
CA SER A 321 -6.07 1.59 15.14
C SER A 321 -5.52 2.86 15.80
N LEU A 322 -4.87 3.72 15.02
CA LEU A 322 -4.21 4.95 15.48
C LEU A 322 -4.82 6.21 14.88
N MET A 323 -5.21 6.18 13.61
CA MET A 323 -5.62 7.35 12.82
C MET A 323 -7.14 7.39 12.62
N PRO A 324 -7.75 8.60 12.57
CA PRO A 324 -9.20 8.76 12.60
C PRO A 324 -9.82 8.37 11.24
N PRO A 325 -10.55 7.25 11.17
CA PRO A 325 -11.05 6.72 9.91
C PRO A 325 -12.00 7.69 9.19
N GLY A 326 -11.75 7.92 7.90
CA GLY A 326 -12.57 8.79 7.03
C GLY A 326 -12.35 10.29 7.22
N ALA A 327 -11.53 10.71 8.18
CA ALA A 327 -11.31 12.12 8.48
C ALA A 327 -10.57 12.88 7.37
N LEU A 328 -10.74 14.20 7.36
CA LEU A 328 -9.99 15.12 6.52
C LEU A 328 -8.56 15.24 7.02
N ALA A 329 -7.62 15.11 6.11
CA ALA A 329 -6.22 15.34 6.36
C ALA A 329 -5.60 16.26 5.31
N ILE A 330 -4.46 16.83 5.64
CA ILE A 330 -3.54 17.43 4.69
C ILE A 330 -2.18 16.77 4.83
N ILE A 331 -1.63 16.38 3.67
CA ILE A 331 -0.28 15.82 3.57
C ILE A 331 0.62 16.84 2.91
N ARG A 332 1.89 16.91 3.35
CA ARG A 332 2.90 17.77 2.75
C ARG A 332 4.21 17.02 2.59
N ALA A 333 4.61 16.76 1.35
CA ALA A 333 5.82 16.01 1.02
C ALA A 333 6.25 16.30 -0.43
N PRO A 334 7.51 16.00 -0.82
CA PRO A 334 7.84 15.88 -2.22
C PRO A 334 7.05 14.69 -2.80
N PHE A 335 6.33 14.90 -3.89
CA PHE A 335 5.66 13.85 -4.64
C PHE A 335 6.13 13.87 -6.11
N PRO A 336 6.21 12.70 -6.76
CA PRO A 336 6.61 12.60 -8.15
C PRO A 336 5.48 13.05 -9.08
N PHE A 337 5.80 13.93 -10.01
CA PHE A 337 4.96 14.33 -11.12
C PHE A 337 5.66 14.00 -12.43
N ILE A 338 4.88 13.62 -13.43
CA ILE A 338 5.41 13.35 -14.78
C ILE A 338 5.36 14.68 -15.54
N ASN A 339 6.53 15.15 -15.95
CA ASN A 339 6.70 16.34 -16.77
C ASN A 339 7.54 15.97 -18.00
N GLN A 340 6.95 16.08 -19.19
CA GLN A 340 7.60 15.70 -20.46
C GLN A 340 8.25 14.30 -20.44
N GLY A 341 7.59 13.33 -19.80
CA GLY A 341 8.07 11.95 -19.70
C GLY A 341 9.16 11.71 -18.64
N LYS A 342 9.55 12.73 -17.86
CA LYS A 342 10.48 12.60 -16.74
C LYS A 342 9.76 12.76 -15.41
N ILE A 343 10.23 12.03 -14.39
CA ILE A 343 9.73 12.17 -13.02
C ILE A 343 10.43 13.35 -12.35
N GLU A 344 9.63 14.30 -11.87
CA GLU A 344 10.06 15.48 -11.12
C GLU A 344 9.45 15.43 -9.71
N GLN A 345 10.29 15.52 -8.67
CA GLN A 345 9.82 15.60 -7.28
C GLN A 345 9.42 17.04 -6.97
N ARG A 346 8.15 17.26 -6.59
CA ARG A 346 7.63 18.59 -6.26
C ARG A 346 7.08 18.57 -4.85
N LEU A 347 7.55 19.49 -4.00
CA LEU A 347 6.99 19.70 -2.67
C LEU A 347 5.59 20.29 -2.79
N VAL A 348 4.59 19.53 -2.39
CA VAL A 348 3.18 19.93 -2.50
C VAL A 348 2.43 19.60 -1.22
N SER A 349 1.39 20.40 -0.96
CA SER A 349 0.37 20.10 0.05
C SER A 349 -0.87 19.56 -0.64
N ARG A 350 -1.49 18.50 -0.11
CA ARG A 350 -2.72 17.90 -0.67
C ARG A 350 -3.73 17.62 0.41
N TYR A 351 -4.95 18.11 0.23
CA TYR A 351 -6.10 17.68 1.03
C TYR A 351 -6.53 16.27 0.61
N VAL A 352 -6.62 15.37 1.58
CA VAL A 352 -6.91 13.94 1.37
C VAL A 352 -7.86 13.43 2.44
N LEU A 353 -8.48 12.29 2.18
CA LEU A 353 -9.38 11.60 3.09
C LEU A 353 -8.76 10.27 3.50
N ASP A 354 -8.82 9.96 4.79
CA ASP A 354 -8.22 8.74 5.33
C ASP A 354 -9.13 7.52 5.20
N GLN A 355 -9.21 6.99 3.97
CA GLN A 355 -10.26 6.05 3.53
C GLN A 355 -9.81 4.60 3.46
N ASP A 356 -8.53 4.34 3.63
CA ASP A 356 -7.97 3.02 3.36
C ASP A 356 -6.98 2.57 4.45
N THR A 357 -6.53 1.31 4.38
CA THR A 357 -5.43 0.79 5.20
C THR A 357 -4.59 -0.20 4.40
N GLY A 358 -3.37 -0.46 4.88
CA GLY A 358 -2.48 -1.44 4.28
C GLY A 358 -1.85 -2.33 5.34
N GLY A 359 -1.61 -3.59 5.02
CA GLY A 359 -0.99 -4.55 5.96
C GLY A 359 0.37 -4.07 6.48
N ALA A 360 1.13 -3.33 5.67
CA ALA A 360 2.42 -2.75 6.02
C ALA A 360 2.35 -1.35 6.68
N ILE A 361 1.14 -0.79 6.86
CA ILE A 361 0.92 0.56 7.37
C ILE A 361 0.42 0.45 8.82
N LYS A 362 1.35 0.33 9.76
CA LYS A 362 1.10 -0.07 11.17
C LYS A 362 1.63 0.89 12.25
N THR A 363 1.93 2.13 11.88
CA THR A 363 2.57 3.09 12.80
C THR A 363 2.04 4.51 12.51
N PRO A 364 2.16 5.46 13.45
CA PRO A 364 1.72 6.83 13.19
C PRO A 364 2.59 7.55 12.14
N GLY A 365 3.78 7.02 11.83
CA GLY A 365 4.71 7.58 10.83
C GLY A 365 4.61 6.98 9.43
N ARG A 366 3.55 6.26 9.07
CA ARG A 366 3.41 5.60 7.77
C ARG A 366 2.09 5.98 7.09
N VAL A 367 2.20 6.38 5.82
CA VAL A 367 1.05 6.69 4.96
C VAL A 367 1.30 6.11 3.57
N ASP A 368 0.29 5.48 2.99
CA ASP A 368 0.30 5.10 1.57
C ASP A 368 -0.64 6.02 0.79
N TYR A 369 -0.15 6.62 -0.30
CA TYR A 369 -0.89 7.60 -1.09
C TYR A 369 -1.48 6.96 -2.34
N TYR A 370 -2.81 7.05 -2.52
CA TYR A 370 -3.45 6.45 -3.68
C TYR A 370 -3.26 7.32 -4.92
N ILE A 371 -2.50 6.84 -5.90
CA ILE A 371 -2.18 7.63 -7.10
C ILE A 371 -3.24 7.49 -8.18
N GLY A 372 -3.93 6.35 -8.24
CA GLY A 372 -4.98 6.09 -9.23
C GLY A 372 -4.77 4.80 -9.99
N VAL A 373 -5.04 4.81 -11.29
CA VAL A 373 -5.17 3.59 -12.11
C VAL A 373 -4.21 3.63 -13.30
N GLY A 374 -3.57 2.51 -13.60
CA GLY A 374 -2.78 2.29 -14.81
C GLY A 374 -1.30 2.64 -14.70
N LYS A 375 -0.60 2.59 -15.85
CA LYS A 375 0.86 2.64 -15.95
C LYS A 375 1.49 3.89 -15.34
N GLN A 376 0.98 5.08 -15.67
CA GLN A 376 1.49 6.35 -15.12
C GLN A 376 1.30 6.44 -13.60
N ALA A 377 0.19 5.90 -13.07
CA ALA A 377 -0.02 5.83 -11.64
C ALA A 377 1.00 4.90 -10.97
N GLY A 378 1.34 3.78 -11.62
CA GLY A 378 2.37 2.85 -11.17
C GLY A 378 3.78 3.46 -11.16
N GLU A 379 4.16 4.16 -12.24
CA GLU A 379 5.46 4.86 -12.34
C GLU A 379 5.63 5.90 -11.23
N ARG A 380 4.58 6.70 -10.97
CA ARG A 380 4.56 7.66 -9.86
C ARG A 380 4.59 6.95 -8.51
N ALA A 381 3.70 5.98 -8.27
CA ALA A 381 3.59 5.26 -7.00
C ALA A 381 4.90 4.58 -6.60
N GLY A 382 5.55 3.89 -7.55
CA GLY A 382 6.83 3.22 -7.34
C GLY A 382 8.01 4.15 -7.04
N SER A 383 7.84 5.46 -7.26
CA SER A 383 8.82 6.52 -7.00
C SER A 383 8.55 7.31 -5.72
N ILE A 384 7.53 6.92 -4.95
CA ILE A 384 7.22 7.54 -3.66
C ILE A 384 7.91 6.76 -2.56
N VAL A 385 9.02 7.32 -2.07
CA VAL A 385 9.67 6.94 -0.81
C VAL A 385 10.15 8.23 -0.16
N ASN A 386 9.20 9.02 0.32
CA ASN A 386 9.44 10.41 0.68
C ASN A 386 9.09 10.66 2.13
N LYS A 387 9.87 11.53 2.79
CA LYS A 387 9.54 12.04 4.12
C LYS A 387 8.70 13.31 4.00
N GLY A 388 7.75 13.48 4.90
CA GLY A 388 6.89 14.65 4.96
C GLY A 388 6.07 14.71 6.23
N GLU A 389 4.94 15.38 6.16
CA GLU A 389 4.07 15.67 7.31
C GLU A 389 2.61 15.28 7.01
N LEU A 390 1.89 14.89 8.07
CA LEU A 390 0.46 14.58 8.04
C LEU A 390 -0.23 15.35 9.17
N TYR A 391 -1.30 16.05 8.81
CA TYR A 391 -2.18 16.70 9.78
C TYR A 391 -3.63 16.30 9.52
N TYR A 392 -4.40 16.05 10.58
CA TYR A 392 -5.84 15.94 10.51
C TYR A 392 -6.50 17.26 10.86
N LEU A 393 -7.55 17.62 10.14
CA LEU A 393 -8.22 18.90 10.29
C LEU A 393 -9.61 18.69 10.87
N LEU A 394 -9.88 19.36 11.99
CA LEU A 394 -11.20 19.40 12.59
C LEU A 394 -11.68 20.84 12.71
N LEU A 395 -12.98 21.03 12.55
CA LEU A 395 -13.61 22.32 12.77
C LEU A 395 -13.37 22.77 14.22
N LYS A 396 -13.04 24.06 14.39
CA LYS A 396 -13.07 24.71 15.70
C LYS A 396 -14.46 24.58 16.29
N ASP A 397 -14.53 24.47 17.62
CA ASP A 397 -15.80 24.36 18.34
C ASP A 397 -16.62 25.65 18.26
#